data_AF-I2DKL1-F1
#
_entry.id   AF-I2DKL1-F1
#
_cell.length_a   1.000
_cell.length_b   1.000
_cell.length_c   1.000
_cell.angle_alpha   90.00
_cell.angle_beta   90.00
_cell.angle_gamma   90.00
#
_symmetry.space_group_name_H-M   'P 1'
#
loop_
_entity.id
_entity.type
_entity.pdbx_description
1 polymer ?
#
loop_
_entity_poly.entity_id
_entity_poly.type
_entity_poly.pdbx_seq_one_letter_code
_entity_poly.pdbx_strand_id
1 'polypeptide(L)' 'MIIDELLGLIERHEISPTDAVPQHRLAGSALRHQPELQMFAAVRALSIGAGYSEFESDGIASAVMTRLG' A
#
# COMPACT_ATOMS: atom_id res chain seq x y z
N MET A 1 7.21 -9.49 -13.19
CA MET A 1 7.99 -8.95 -12.06
C MET A 1 6.99 -8.67 -10.94
N ILE A 2 7.36 -8.71 -9.65
CA ILE A 2 6.38 -8.64 -8.53
C ILE A 2 5.48 -7.39 -8.57
N ILE A 3 5.96 -6.31 -9.19
CA ILE A 3 5.20 -5.07 -9.43
C ILE A 3 4.02 -5.31 -10.40
N ASP A 4 4.20 -6.13 -11.44
CA ASP A 4 3.15 -6.45 -12.42
C ASP A 4 2.05 -7.32 -11.80
N GLU A 5 2.42 -8.23 -10.89
CA GLU A 5 1.45 -9.03 -10.13
C GLU A 5 0.62 -8.17 -9.18
N LEU A 6 1.25 -7.23 -8.46
CA LEU A 6 0.53 -6.30 -7.58
C LEU A 6 -0.44 -5.40 -8.36
N LEU A 7 -0.03 -4.91 -9.53
CA LEU A 7 -0.87 -4.11 -10.42
C LEU A 7 -2.08 -4.91 -10.91
N GLY A 8 -1.89 -6.17 -11.30
CA GLY A 8 -2.98 -7.05 -11.72
C GLY A 8 -4.01 -7.33 -10.61
N LEU A 9 -3.59 -7.37 -9.34
CA LEU A 9 -4.49 -7.58 -8.20
C LEU A 9 -5.32 -6.33 -7.86
N ILE A 10 -4.73 -5.14 -8.04
CA ILE A 10 -5.45 -3.85 -7.89
C ILE A 10 -6.47 -3.69 -9.03
N GLU A 11 -6.08 -4.00 -10.26
CA GLU A 11 -6.94 -3.91 -11.45
C GLU A 11 -8.13 -4.88 -11.40
N ARG A 12 -7.94 -6.04 -10.74
CA ARG A 12 -9.00 -7.03 -10.48
C ARG A 12 -9.90 -6.71 -9.30
N HIS A 13 -9.66 -5.61 -8.59
CA HIS A 13 -10.47 -5.16 -7.45
C HIS A 13 -10.51 -6.19 -6.28
N GLU A 14 -9.56 -7.13 -6.25
CA GLU A 14 -9.42 -8.12 -5.17
C GLU A 14 -8.71 -7.53 -3.94
N ILE A 15 -8.06 -6.37 -4.08
CA ILE A 15 -7.46 -5.64 -2.96
C ILE A 15 -8.38 -4.47 -2.60
N SER A 16 -9.35 -4.73 -1.73
CA SER A 16 -10.11 -3.65 -1.09
C SER A 16 -9.15 -2.93 -0.13
N PRO A 17 -9.07 -1.58 -0.12
CA PRO A 17 -8.26 -0.79 0.83
C PRO A 17 -8.52 -1.11 2.31
N THR A 18 -9.57 -1.88 2.57
CA THR A 18 -10.01 -2.34 3.89
C THR A 18 -9.28 -3.61 4.36
N ASP A 19 -8.83 -4.48 3.45
CA ASP A 19 -8.25 -5.79 3.79
C ASP A 19 -6.76 -5.73 4.15
N ALA A 20 -6.05 -4.68 3.73
CA ALA A 20 -4.63 -4.47 4.06
C ALA A 20 -4.39 -3.75 5.39
N VAL A 21 -5.44 -3.47 6.17
CA VAL A 21 -5.31 -2.76 7.46
C VAL A 21 -5.45 -3.77 8.60
N PRO A 22 -4.35 -4.22 9.24
CA PRO A 22 -4.44 -4.75 10.58
C PRO A 22 -5.13 -3.68 11.43
N GLN A 23 -6.15 -4.08 12.17
CA GLN A 23 -7.03 -3.24 12.99
C GLN A 23 -6.31 -2.59 14.19
N HIS A 24 -5.12 -2.03 14.00
CA HIS A 24 -4.38 -1.29 15.00
C HIS A 24 -4.85 0.18 15.06
N ARG A 25 -6.12 0.33 15.43
CA ARG A 25 -6.74 1.36 16.29
C ARG A 25 -6.40 2.87 16.13
N LEU A 26 -5.55 3.37 15.24
CA LEU A 26 -5.13 4.79 15.26
C LEU A 26 -4.96 5.52 13.91
N ALA A 27 -5.38 4.95 12.78
CA ALA A 27 -5.40 5.67 11.50
C ALA A 27 -6.76 6.31 11.15
N GLY A 28 -7.68 6.34 12.12
CA GLY A 28 -9.01 6.92 11.96
C GLY A 28 -8.94 8.45 11.84
N SER A 29 -9.44 8.98 10.73
CA SER A 29 -9.69 10.41 10.43
C SER A 29 -8.62 11.15 9.62
N ALA A 30 -7.33 11.06 9.96
CA ALA A 30 -6.29 11.85 9.25
C ALA A 30 -6.01 11.35 7.82
N LEU A 31 -5.97 10.04 7.62
CA LEU A 31 -5.69 9.40 6.32
C LEU A 31 -6.88 9.43 5.35
N ARG A 32 -8.08 9.81 5.80
CA ARG A 32 -9.25 9.95 4.91
C ARG A 32 -9.18 11.20 4.02
N HIS A 33 -8.34 12.16 4.37
CA HIS A 33 -8.23 13.44 3.67
C HIS A 33 -7.05 13.50 2.69
N GLN A 34 -6.20 12.47 2.66
CA GLN A 34 -5.01 12.40 1.80
C GLN A 34 -4.91 11.01 1.16
N PRO A 35 -5.54 10.82 -0.02
CA PRO A 35 -5.54 9.53 -0.71
C PRO A 35 -4.12 9.04 -1.05
N GLU A 36 -3.16 9.94 -1.29
CA GLU A 36 -1.76 9.56 -1.54
C GLU A 36 -1.10 8.91 -0.32
N LEU A 37 -1.32 9.44 0.89
CA LEU A 37 -0.77 8.83 2.11
C LEU A 37 -1.43 7.49 2.43
N GLN A 38 -2.71 7.34 2.11
CA GLN A 38 -3.43 6.09 2.32
C GLN A 38 -2.90 4.98 1.41
N MET A 39 -2.66 5.32 0.15
CA MET A 39 -2.08 4.38 -0.81
C MET A 39 -0.59 4.11 -0.50
N PHE A 40 0.14 5.05 0.11
CA PHE A 40 1.53 4.83 0.54
C PHE A 40 1.58 3.82 1.67
N ALA A 41 0.74 4.00 2.69
CA ALA A 41 0.63 3.10 3.82
C ALA A 41 0.15 1.70 3.39
N ALA A 42 -0.79 1.62 2.45
CA ALA A 42 -1.26 0.34 1.90
C ALA A 42 -0.16 -0.43 1.17
N VAL A 43 0.59 0.23 0.28
CA VAL A 43 1.70 -0.40 -0.47
C VAL A 43 2.84 -0.81 0.47
N ARG A 44 3.16 0.03 1.47
CA ARG A 44 4.16 -0.29 2.49
C ARG A 44 3.73 -1.52 3.30
N ALA A 45 2.48 -1.57 3.76
CA ALA A 45 1.96 -2.71 4.52
C ALA A 45 1.92 -4.01 3.69
N LEU A 46 1.53 -3.93 2.42
CA LEU A 46 1.56 -5.05 1.47
C LEU A 46 2.98 -5.59 1.28
N SER A 47 3.96 -4.70 1.13
CA SER A 47 5.36 -5.08 0.94
C SER A 47 5.93 -5.74 2.20
N ILE A 48 5.62 -5.22 3.39
CA ILE A 48 6.01 -5.85 4.66
C ILE A 48 5.36 -7.24 4.79
N GLY A 49 4.08 -7.37 4.43
CA GLY A 49 3.36 -8.65 4.42
C GLY A 49 3.93 -9.67 3.42
N ALA A 50 4.53 -9.20 2.33
CA ALA A 50 5.22 -10.03 1.35
C ALA A 50 6.64 -10.45 1.80
N GLY A 51 7.10 -10.02 2.98
CA GLY A 51 8.39 -10.39 3.55
C GLY A 51 9.53 -9.42 3.24
N TYR A 52 9.22 -8.24 2.70
CA TYR A 52 10.22 -7.18 2.53
C TYR A 52 10.51 -6.45 3.83
N SER A 53 11.75 -5.99 4.01
CA SER A 53 12.12 -5.17 5.16
C SER A 53 11.32 -3.85 5.14
N GLU A 54 11.16 -3.22 6.31
CA GLU A 54 10.51 -1.92 6.43
C GLU A 54 11.15 -0.85 5.53
N PHE A 55 12.47 -0.92 5.34
CA PHE A 55 13.24 0.01 4.50
C PHE A 55 13.00 -0.25 3.01
N GLU A 56 12.94 -1.52 2.59
CA GLU A 56 12.62 -1.90 1.21
C GLU A 56 11.17 -1.56 0.87
N SER A 57 10.27 -1.79 1.82
CA SER A 57 8.84 -1.49 1.69
C SER A 57 8.57 0.00 1.52
N ASP A 58 9.37 0.86 2.18
CA ASP A 58 9.31 2.31 2.01
C ASP A 58 9.76 2.74 0.60
N GLY A 59 10.84 2.13 0.10
CA GLY A 59 11.32 2.31 -1.28
C GLY A 59 10.29 1.87 -2.32
N ILE A 60 9.63 0.72 -2.10
CA ILE A 60 8.56 0.22 -2.98
C ILE A 60 7.36 1.18 -2.97
N ALA A 61 6.90 1.61 -1.79
CA ALA A 61 5.81 2.56 -1.67
C ALA A 61 6.10 3.90 -2.36
N SER A 62 7.34 4.41 -2.21
CA SER A 62 7.80 5.64 -2.87
C SER A 62 7.86 5.51 -4.39
N ALA A 63 8.36 4.37 -4.90
CA ALA A 63 8.41 4.09 -6.33
C ALA A 63 7.02 3.96 -6.95
N VAL A 64 6.08 3.30 -6.25
CA VAL A 64 4.69 3.17 -6.68
C VAL A 64 3.99 4.53 -6.71
N MET A 65 4.19 5.35 -5.69
CA MET A 65 3.66 6.73 -5.66
C MET A 65 4.16 7.58 -6.82
N THR A 66 5.46 7.52 -7.09
CA THR A 66 6.09 8.29 -8.17
C THR A 66 5.55 7.90 -9.54
N ARG A 67 5.06 6.67 -9.71
CA ARG A 67 4.52 6.16 -10.98
C ARG A 67 3.02 6.40 -11.16
N LEU A 68 2.31 6.67 -10.06
CA LEU A 68 0.89 6.99 -10.03
C LEU A 68 0.61 8.49 -10.23
N GLY A 69 1.66 9.33 -10.18
CA GLY A 69 1.64 10.77 -10.47
C GLY A 69 1.85 11.11 -11.93
#